data_AF-V4CQY3-F1
#
_entry.id   AF-V4CQY3-F1
#
_cell.length_a   1.000
_cell.length_b   1.000
_cell.length_c   1.000
_cell.angle_alpha   90.00
_cell.angle_beta   90.00
_cell.angle_gamma   90.00
#
_symmetry.space_group_name_H-M   'P 1'
#
loop_
_entity.id
_entity.type
_entity.pdbx_description
1 polymer ?
#
loop_
_entity_poly.entity_id
_entity_poly.type
_entity_poly.pdbx_seq_one_letter_code
_entity_poly.pdbx_strand_id
1 'polypeptide(L)' 'RDFSKYYECLDNQPVLKSCSYGYKFDTTSTSCVKICTSFGTETVGYPSDCFKYVQCVWGMAVVMNCPPGTAWSRALNLCD' A
#
# COMPACT_ATOMS: atom_id res chain seq x y z
N ARG A 1 1.41 -10.36 -2.07
CA ARG A 1 2.10 -10.27 -0.77
C ARG A 1 1.82 -8.88 -0.23
N ASP A 2 1.06 -8.76 0.85
CA ASP A 2 0.67 -7.48 1.46
C ASP A 2 1.73 -7.10 2.50
N PHE A 3 2.55 -6.10 2.19
CA PHE A 3 3.65 -5.65 3.06
C PHE A 3 3.20 -4.58 4.08
N SER A 4 1.92 -4.25 4.09
CA SER A 4 1.33 -3.32 5.06
C SER A 4 1.06 -4.00 6.39
N LYS A 5 1.08 -5.34 6.45
CA LYS A 5 0.83 -6.13 7.67
C LYS A 5 2.13 -6.64 8.28
N TYR A 6 2.23 -6.60 9.59
CA TYR A 6 3.38 -7.08 10.36
C TYR A 6 2.93 -7.63 11.72
N TYR A 7 3.78 -8.44 12.35
CA TYR A 7 3.53 -8.89 13.72
C TYR A 7 4.33 -8.05 14.70
N GLU A 8 3.68 -7.62 15.76
CA GLU A 8 4.29 -6.98 16.91
C GLU A 8 4.06 -7.87 18.14
N CYS A 9 5.13 -8.18 18.87
CA CYS A 9 5.03 -8.98 20.08
C CYS A 9 4.70 -8.09 21.27
N LEU A 10 3.47 -8.18 21.79
CA LEU A 10 3.03 -7.52 23.01
C LEU A 10 2.72 -8.60 24.04
N ASP A 11 3.25 -8.47 25.26
CA ASP A 11 3.07 -9.45 26.35
C ASP A 11 3.37 -10.91 25.93
N ASN A 12 4.45 -11.09 25.15
CA ASN A 12 4.87 -12.39 24.62
C ASN A 12 3.85 -13.06 23.66
N GLN A 13 2.88 -12.30 23.14
CA GLN A 13 1.94 -12.74 22.12
C GLN A 13 2.14 -12.00 20.78
N PRO A 14 2.14 -12.71 19.65
CA PRO A 14 2.22 -12.07 18.34
C PRO A 14 0.87 -11.42 17.98
N VAL A 15 0.85 -10.10 17.91
CA VAL A 15 -0.32 -9.31 17.51
C VAL A 15 -0.16 -8.88 16.05
N LEU A 16 -1.15 -9.18 15.21
CA LEU A 16 -1.17 -8.70 13.83
C LEU A 16 -1.44 -7.19 13.82
N LYS A 17 -0.45 -6.42 13.38
CA LYS A 17 -0.51 -4.99 13.16
C LYS A 17 -0.55 -4.68 11.67
N SER A 18 -1.01 -3.47 11.36
CA SER A 18 -1.03 -2.94 10.01
C SER A 18 -0.47 -1.53 10.04
N CYS A 19 0.44 -1.25 9.13
CA CYS A 19 0.92 0.09 8.87
C CYS A 19 -0.21 0.98 8.39
N SER A 20 -0.09 2.28 8.66
CA SER A 20 -0.97 3.27 8.05
C SER A 20 -0.92 3.14 6.53
N TYR A 21 -2.03 3.48 5.88
CA TYR A 21 -2.14 3.40 4.44
C TYR A 21 -1.03 4.19 3.73
N GLY A 22 -0.45 3.61 2.67
CA GLY A 22 0.70 4.18 1.98
C GLY A 22 2.03 3.94 2.70
N TYR A 23 2.07 3.08 3.72
CA TYR A 23 3.28 2.63 4.39
C TYR A 23 3.38 1.10 4.35
N LYS A 24 4.60 0.60 4.22
CA LYS A 24 4.96 -0.81 4.33
C LYS A 24 5.81 -0.99 5.57
N PHE A 25 5.70 -2.15 6.21
CA PHE A 25 6.60 -2.48 7.31
C PHE A 25 7.97 -2.83 6.73
N ASP A 26 9.00 -2.09 7.14
CA ASP A 26 10.38 -2.37 6.78
C ASP A 26 11.09 -3.05 7.95
N THR A 27 11.60 -4.26 7.74
CA THR A 27 12.28 -5.03 8.77
C THR A 27 13.67 -4.49 9.12
N THR A 28 14.27 -3.68 8.24
CA THR A 28 15.59 -3.07 8.46
C THR A 28 15.46 -1.86 9.38
N SER A 29 14.46 -1.01 9.12
CA SER A 29 14.12 0.16 9.94
C SER A 29 13.20 -0.18 11.11
N THR A 30 12.71 -1.43 11.20
CA THR A 30 11.72 -1.90 12.18
C THR A 30 10.52 -0.96 12.33
N SER A 31 10.07 -0.37 11.22
CA SER A 31 9.07 0.70 11.23
C SER A 31 8.27 0.70 9.95
N CYS A 32 7.10 1.33 10.02
CA CYS A 32 6.29 1.61 8.85
C CYS A 32 6.95 2.73 8.05
N VAL A 33 7.56 2.37 6.92
CA VAL A 33 8.15 3.32 5.98
C VAL A 33 7.18 3.60 4.84
N LYS A 34 7.23 4.81 4.29
CA LYS A 34 6.34 5.20 3.20
C LYS A 34 6.59 4.28 2.00
N ILE A 35 5.52 3.80 1.37
CA ILE A 35 5.59 3.04 0.12
C ILE A 35 6.09 3.97 -0.99
N CYS A 36 5.61 5.22 -1.00
CA CYS A 36 6.07 6.25 -1.91
C CYS A 36 7.42 6.83 -1.44
N THR A 37 8.50 6.05 -1.60
CA THR A 37 9.88 6.46 -1.28
C THR A 37 10.50 7.39 -2.31
N SER A 38 9.96 7.43 -3.53
CA SER A 38 10.51 8.16 -4.67
C SER A 38 9.57 9.29 -5.10
N PHE A 39 10.10 10.30 -5.82
CA PHE A 39 9.34 11.19 -6.73
C PHE A 39 8.63 10.42 -7.88
N GLY A 40 8.38 9.11 -7.69
CA GLY A 40 7.82 8.22 -8.67
C GLY A 40 6.33 8.47 -8.78
N THR A 41 5.88 8.62 -10.02
CA THR A 41 4.47 8.55 -10.45
C THR A 41 3.98 7.11 -10.43
N GLU A 42 4.33 6.36 -9.38
CA GLU A 42 4.00 4.95 -9.25
C GLU A 42 2.56 4.81 -8.79
N THR A 43 1.84 3.89 -9.41
CA THR A 43 0.45 3.59 -9.10
C THR A 43 0.36 2.14 -8.62
N VAL A 44 -0.23 1.92 -7.45
CA VAL A 44 -0.35 0.59 -6.85
C VAL A 44 -1.80 0.26 -6.55
N GLY A 45 -2.20 -0.99 -6.72
CA GLY A 45 -3.58 -1.42 -6.47
C GLY A 45 -3.98 -1.31 -5.02
N TYR A 46 -5.24 -0.97 -4.76
CA TYR A 46 -5.76 -0.89 -3.41
C TYR A 46 -6.06 -2.32 -2.88
N PRO A 47 -5.56 -2.68 -1.68
CA PRO A 47 -5.56 -4.08 -1.23
C PRO A 47 -6.95 -4.63 -0.88
N SER A 48 -7.89 -3.76 -0.51
CA SER A 48 -9.22 -4.18 -0.04
C SER A 48 -10.35 -3.87 -1.04
N ASP A 49 -10.02 -3.31 -2.21
CA ASP A 49 -10.99 -2.82 -3.19
C ASP A 49 -10.32 -2.78 -4.57
N CYS A 50 -10.72 -3.71 -5.45
CA CYS A 50 -10.16 -3.82 -6.79
C CYS A 50 -10.49 -2.60 -7.66
N PHE A 51 -11.51 -1.82 -7.32
CA PHE A 51 -11.92 -0.63 -8.06
C PHE A 51 -11.19 0.63 -7.59
N LYS A 52 -10.16 0.47 -6.76
CA LYS A 52 -9.33 1.56 -6.24
C LYS A 52 -7.86 1.29 -6.50
N TYR A 53 -7.13 2.37 -6.64
CA TYR A 53 -5.69 2.37 -6.72
C TYR A 53 -5.11 3.54 -5.94
N VAL A 54 -3.81 3.51 -5.74
CA VAL A 54 -3.04 4.48 -5.00
C VAL A 54 -2.08 5.10 -5.97
N GLN A 55 -2.07 6.42 -6.10
CA GLN A 55 -1.06 7.13 -6.86
C GLN A 55 -0.10 7.84 -5.91
N CYS A 56 1.20 7.65 -6.12
CA CYS A 56 2.23 8.43 -5.45
C CYS A 56 2.38 9.78 -6.16
N VAL A 57 2.04 10.87 -5.46
CA VAL A 57 2.19 12.25 -5.93
C VAL A 57 3.11 12.98 -4.97
N TRP A 58 4.32 13.32 -5.41
CA TRP A 58 5.31 14.05 -4.59
C TRP A 58 5.62 13.32 -3.27
N GLY A 59 5.76 11.99 -3.36
CA GLY A 59 5.95 11.13 -2.21
C GLY A 59 4.71 10.95 -1.34
N MET A 60 3.54 11.50 -1.66
CA MET A 60 2.28 11.27 -0.93
C MET A 60 1.43 10.20 -1.63
N ALA A 61 0.90 9.24 -0.87
CA ALA A 61 0.00 8.22 -1.38
C ALA A 61 -1.43 8.76 -1.42
N VAL A 62 -2.02 8.89 -2.61
CA VAL A 62 -3.40 9.37 -2.82
C VAL A 62 -4.26 8.21 -3.31
N VAL A 63 -5.36 7.91 -2.61
CA VAL A 63 -6.34 6.91 -3.08
C VAL A 63 -7.15 7.51 -4.22
N MET A 64 -7.28 6.79 -5.33
CA MET A 64 -8.14 7.13 -6.44
C MET A 64 -9.03 5.95 -6.83
N ASN A 65 -10.22 6.24 -7.35
CA ASN A 65 -11.12 5.23 -7.89
C ASN A 65 -10.79 5.00 -9.37
N CYS A 66 -10.88 3.74 -9.79
CA CYS A 66 -10.90 3.40 -11.20
C CYS A 66 -12.18 3.89 -11.88
N PRO A 67 -12.14 4.16 -13.19
CA PRO A 67 -13.35 4.42 -13.97
C PRO A 67 -14.43 3.33 -13.77
N PRO A 68 -15.73 3.68 -13.86
CA PRO A 68 -16.81 2.72 -13.72
C PRO A 68 -16.65 1.53 -14.67
N GLY A 69 -16.71 0.31 -14.13
CA GLY A 69 -16.58 -0.93 -14.90
C GLY A 69 -15.15 -1.43 -15.12
N THR A 70 -14.12 -0.69 -14.64
CA THR A 70 -12.71 -1.10 -14.73
C THR A 70 -12.15 -1.44 -13.35
N ALA A 71 -11.22 -2.38 -13.27
CA ALA A 71 -10.55 -2.76 -12.03
C ALA A 71 -9.03 -2.53 -12.15
N TRP A 72 -8.37 -2.33 -11.02
CA TRP A 72 -6.93 -2.15 -11.02
C TRP A 72 -6.22 -3.42 -11.50
N SER A 73 -5.53 -3.32 -12.63
CA SER A 73 -4.69 -4.38 -13.18
C SER A 73 -3.23 -4.17 -12.77
N ARG A 74 -2.71 -5.05 -11.89
CA ARG A 74 -1.28 -5.05 -11.52
C ARG A 74 -0.37 -5.40 -12.69
N ALA A 75 -0.87 -6.11 -13.70
CA ALA A 75 -0.07 -6.45 -14.88
C ALA A 75 0.18 -5.21 -15.76
N LEU A 76 -0.81 -4.31 -15.84
CA LEU A 76 -0.75 -3.11 -16.68
C LEU A 76 -0.40 -1.84 -15.89
N ASN A 77 -0.44 -1.90 -14.56
CA ASN A 77 -0.34 -0.74 -13.66
C ASN A 77 -1.31 0.39 -14.03
N LEU A 78 -2.53 0.02 -14.41
CA LEU A 78 -3.64 0.93 -14.70
C LEU A 78 -4.98 0.24 -14.45
N CYS A 79 -6.07 1.01 -14.50
CA CYS A 79 -7.42 0.48 -14.44
C CYS A 79 -7.83 -0.04 -15.82
N ASP A 80 -8.21 -1.32 -15.89
CA ASP A 80 -8.65 -2.03 -17.09
C ASP A 80 -9.92 -2.83 -16.78
#